data_AF-A0A264W0H6-F1
#
_entry.id   AF-A0A264W0H6-F1
#
_cell.length_a   1.000
_cell.length_b   1.000
_cell.length_c   1.000
_cell.angle_alpha   90.00
_cell.angle_beta   90.00
_cell.angle_gamma   90.00
#
_symmetry.space_group_name_H-M   'P 1'
#
loop_
_entity.id
_entity.type
_entity.pdbx_description
1 polymer ?
#
loop_
_entity_poly.entity_id
_entity_poly.type
_entity_poly.pdbx_seq_one_letter_code
_entity_poly.pdbx_strand_id
1 'polypeptide(L)'
;MDKGEQALYDKVEMVLDSKVSEFELYHFTTVTKKDLWEFAKVKFWKKKRLDELPLHQIVADLYAISPSTYMSVTQIQQFKSENWFSELKKEDLEQLLNPR
;
A
#
# COMPACT_ATOMS: atom_id res chain seq x y z
N MET A 1 12.71 1.20 9.08
CA MET A 1 12.51 2.64 9.18
C MET A 1 13.67 3.20 9.98
N ASP A 2 14.28 4.29 9.53
CA ASP A 2 15.27 4.99 10.36
C ASP A 2 14.57 5.75 11.50
N LYS A 3 15.33 6.30 12.46
CA LYS A 3 14.76 6.99 13.63
C LYS A 3 13.89 8.20 13.26
N GLY A 4 14.24 8.94 12.20
CA GLY A 4 13.48 10.11 11.76
C GLY A 4 12.16 9.68 11.10
N GLU A 5 12.21 8.63 10.29
CA GLU A 5 11.01 8.05 9.68
C GLU A 5 10.05 7.50 10.75
N GLN A 6 10.57 6.78 11.75
CA GLN A 6 9.74 6.24 12.84
C GLN A 6 9.02 7.36 13.60
N ALA A 7 9.71 8.45 13.93
CA ALA A 7 9.12 9.57 14.65
C ALA A 7 8.01 10.29 13.84
N LEU A 8 8.08 10.28 12.51
CA LEU A 8 7.01 10.81 11.66
C LEU A 8 5.82 9.86 11.59
N TYR A 9 6.08 8.56 11.45
CA TYR A 9 5.06 7.52 11.45
C TYR A 9 4.23 7.55 12.74
N ASP A 10 4.89 7.62 13.90
CA ASP A 10 4.22 7.68 15.21
C ASP A 10 3.31 8.92 15.33
N LYS A 11 3.70 10.06 14.75
CA LYS A 11 2.88 11.29 14.76
C LYS A 11 1.60 11.19 13.95
N VAL A 12 1.55 10.31 12.95
CA VAL A 12 0.39 10.14 12.06
C VAL A 12 -0.30 8.80 12.27
N GLU A 13 0.05 8.06 13.32
CA GLU A 13 -0.51 6.75 13.60
C GLU A 13 -2.04 6.77 13.67
N MET A 14 -2.63 7.78 14.34
CA MET A 14 -4.09 7.94 14.40
C MET A 14 -4.74 8.14 13.02
N VAL A 15 -4.04 8.80 12.10
CA VAL A 15 -4.52 8.98 10.72
C VAL A 15 -4.45 7.65 9.98
N LEU A 16 -3.37 6.89 10.15
CA LEU A 16 -3.21 5.57 9.56
C LEU A 16 -4.26 4.58 10.11
N ASP A 17 -4.56 4.60 11.41
CA ASP A 17 -5.63 3.79 12.00
C ASP A 17 -6.99 4.13 11.38
N SER A 18 -7.31 5.42 11.25
CA SER A 18 -8.54 5.87 10.57
C SER A 18 -8.61 5.38 9.13
N LYS A 19 -7.49 5.33 8.41
CA LYS A 19 -7.44 4.82 7.03
C LYS A 19 -7.59 3.31 6.98
N VAL A 20 -7.00 2.55 7.90
CA VAL A 20 -7.22 1.10 7.97
C VAL A 20 -8.70 0.79 8.17
N SER A 21 -9.37 1.48 9.10
CA SER A 21 -10.82 1.30 9.31
C SER A 21 -11.66 1.68 8.08
N GLU A 22 -11.26 2.71 7.33
CA GLU A 22 -11.90 3.02 6.04
C GLU A 22 -11.72 1.86 5.05
N PHE A 23 -10.51 1.32 4.93
CA PHE A 23 -10.22 0.19 4.03
C PHE A 23 -11.01 -1.08 4.41
N GLU A 24 -11.14 -1.37 5.71
CA GLU A 24 -11.99 -2.44 6.22
C GLU A 24 -13.46 -2.27 5.82
N LEU A 25 -13.99 -1.04 5.85
CA LEU A 25 -15.36 -0.73 5.41
C LEU A 25 -15.57 -1.08 3.93
N TYR A 26 -14.52 -0.98 3.11
CA TYR A 26 -14.52 -1.39 1.71
C TYR A 26 -14.03 -2.84 1.50
N HIS A 27 -14.03 -3.67 2.55
CA HIS A 27 -13.63 -5.09 2.54
C HIS A 27 -12.14 -5.37 2.29
N PHE A 28 -11.27 -4.37 2.43
CA PHE A 28 -9.80 -4.53 2.36
C PHE A 28 -9.21 -4.86 3.74
N THR A 29 -9.61 -5.98 4.32
CA THR A 29 -9.30 -6.33 5.72
C THR A 29 -7.84 -6.71 6.00
N THR A 30 -7.05 -6.93 4.95
CA THR A 30 -5.63 -7.30 5.08
C THR A 30 -4.68 -6.11 5.01
N VAL A 31 -5.19 -4.91 4.70
CA VAL A 31 -4.36 -3.71 4.55
C VAL A 31 -3.95 -3.17 5.91
N THR A 32 -2.64 -3.05 6.11
CA THR A 32 -2.07 -2.56 7.38
C THR A 32 -1.66 -1.09 7.29
N LYS A 33 -1.47 -0.44 8.44
CA LYS A 33 -0.87 0.91 8.54
C LYS A 33 0.47 1.01 7.78
N LYS A 34 1.28 -0.05 7.89
CA LYS A 34 2.59 -0.13 7.23
C LYS A 34 2.44 -0.15 5.71
N ASP A 35 1.47 -0.89 5.19
CA ASP A 35 1.22 -0.96 3.75
C ASP A 35 0.81 0.41 3.20
N LEU A 36 -0.07 1.11 3.92
CA LEU A 36 -0.51 2.46 3.55
C LEU A 36 0.65 3.48 3.61
N TRP A 37 1.53 3.36 4.60
CA TRP A 37 2.73 4.20 4.72
C TRP A 37 3.71 3.97 3.56
N GLU A 38 4.01 2.71 3.24
CA GLU A 38 4.89 2.38 2.11
C GLU A 38 4.26 2.79 0.77
N PHE A 39 2.94 2.63 0.63
CA PHE A 39 2.20 3.14 -0.51
C PHE A 39 2.38 4.67 -0.66
N ALA A 40 2.22 5.43 0.43
CA ALA A 40 2.40 6.88 0.42
C ALA A 40 3.83 7.29 0.01
N LYS A 41 4.84 6.56 0.51
CA LYS A 41 6.24 6.76 0.11
C LYS A 41 6.45 6.62 -1.38
N VAL A 42 5.88 5.58 -1.99
CA VAL A 42 6.00 5.33 -3.43
C VAL A 42 5.17 6.32 -4.25
N LYS A 43 3.96 6.66 -3.79
CA LYS A 43 2.99 7.47 -4.54
C LYS A 43 3.25 8.96 -4.47
N PHE A 44 3.56 9.49 -3.28
CA PHE A 44 3.63 10.93 -3.00
C PHE A 44 5.04 11.43 -2.68
N TRP A 45 5.88 10.57 -2.08
CA TRP A 45 7.17 11.01 -1.48
C TRP A 45 8.41 10.43 -2.17
N LYS A 46 8.27 9.78 -3.34
CA LYS A 46 9.35 9.05 -4.04
C LYS A 46 10.67 9.82 -4.25
N LYS A 47 10.60 11.15 -4.36
CA LYS A 47 11.78 12.03 -4.55
C LYS A 47 11.92 13.08 -3.43
N LYS A 48 11.18 12.93 -2.34
CA LYS A 48 11.15 13.88 -1.23
C LYS A 48 11.89 13.30 -0.04
N ARG A 49 12.55 14.17 0.71
CA ARG A 49 13.13 13.84 2.00
C ARG A 49 12.02 13.86 3.05
N LEU A 50 11.80 12.73 3.73
CA LEU A 50 10.71 12.57 4.70
C LEU A 50 10.83 13.56 5.85
N ASP A 51 12.05 13.84 6.29
CA ASP A 51 12.37 14.79 7.36
C ASP A 51 12.13 16.27 6.98
N GLU A 52 11.96 16.57 5.69
CA GLU A 52 11.63 17.91 5.19
C GLU A 52 10.12 18.07 4.91
N LEU A 53 9.34 16.99 5.01
CA LEU A 53 7.91 17.06 4.78
C LEU A 53 7.19 17.68 5.98
N PRO A 54 6.40 18.74 5.76
CA PRO A 54 5.59 19.29 6.83
C PRO A 54 4.46 18.30 7.18
N LEU A 55 4.19 18.14 8.47
CA LEU A 55 3.23 17.16 8.99
C LEU A 55 1.83 17.27 8.35
N HIS A 56 1.35 18.50 8.12
CA HIS A 56 0.05 18.71 7.47
C HIS A 56 -0.01 18.14 6.05
N GLN A 57 1.10 18.15 5.31
CA GLN A 57 1.18 17.56 3.97
C GLN A 57 1.13 16.04 4.05
N ILE A 58 1.83 15.44 5.03
CA ILE A 58 1.79 13.99 5.26
C ILE A 58 0.36 13.55 5.56
N VAL A 59 -0.33 14.25 6.45
CA VAL A 59 -1.74 13.97 6.79
C VAL A 59 -2.63 14.10 5.56
N ALA A 60 -2.50 15.18 4.79
CA ALA A 60 -3.28 15.37 3.56
C ALA A 60 -3.04 14.27 2.52
N ASP A 61 -1.77 13.89 2.31
CA ASP A 61 -1.39 12.83 1.37
C ASP A 61 -1.98 11.47 1.79
N LEU A 62 -1.95 11.14 3.09
CA LEU A 62 -2.56 9.91 3.62
C LEU A 62 -4.08 9.87 3.42
N TYR A 63 -4.77 10.99 3.61
CA TYR A 63 -6.21 11.06 3.36
C TYR A 63 -6.56 10.99 1.86
N ALA A 64 -5.65 11.41 0.97
CA ALA A 64 -5.83 11.27 -0.48
C ALA A 64 -5.75 9.81 -0.98
N ILE A 65 -5.30 8.87 -0.14
CA ILE A 65 -5.29 7.44 -0.47
C ILE A 65 -6.73 6.92 -0.45
N SER A 66 -7.27 6.49 -1.59
CA SER A 66 -8.54 5.76 -1.65
C SER A 66 -8.32 4.28 -1.91
N PRO A 67 -9.25 3.39 -1.50
CA PRO A 67 -9.19 1.97 -1.82
C PRO A 67 -9.05 1.70 -3.34
N SER A 68 -9.73 2.50 -4.16
CA SER A 68 -9.62 2.42 -5.63
C SER A 68 -8.22 2.77 -6.14
N THR A 69 -7.60 3.84 -5.61
CA THR A 69 -6.24 4.25 -5.98
C THR A 69 -5.18 3.28 -5.47
N TYR A 70 -5.40 2.70 -4.29
CA TYR A 70 -4.55 1.65 -3.73
C TYR A 70 -4.57 0.42 -4.65
N MET A 71 -5.75 -0.11 -4.98
CA MET A 71 -5.94 -1.26 -5.89
C MET A 71 -5.18 -1.15 -7.22
N SER A 72 -5.17 0.03 -7.85
CA SER A 72 -4.48 0.24 -9.13
C SER A 72 -2.95 0.08 -9.03
N VAL A 73 -2.38 0.32 -7.85
CA VAL A 73 -0.93 0.25 -7.63
C VAL A 73 -0.53 -1.07 -6.99
N THR A 74 -1.35 -1.62 -6.09
CA THR A 74 -1.09 -2.92 -5.45
C THR A 74 -1.16 -4.05 -6.46
N GLN A 75 -2.08 -4.01 -7.44
CA GLN A 75 -2.07 -4.95 -8.57
C GLN A 75 -0.75 -4.90 -9.36
N ILE A 76 -0.17 -3.72 -9.59
CA ILE A 76 1.11 -3.58 -10.31
C ILE A 76 2.29 -4.05 -9.45
N GLN A 77 2.23 -3.86 -8.13
CA GLN A 77 3.31 -4.28 -7.22
C GLN A 77 3.25 -5.76 -6.89
N GLN A 78 2.07 -6.34 -6.63
CA GLN A 78 1.88 -7.79 -6.54
C GLN A 78 2.29 -8.46 -7.85
N PHE A 79 1.90 -7.94 -9.02
CA PHE A 79 2.39 -8.47 -10.30
C PHE A 79 3.93 -8.40 -10.48
N LYS A 80 4.64 -7.57 -9.69
CA LYS A 80 6.10 -7.44 -9.72
C LYS A 80 6.83 -8.15 -8.58
N SER A 81 6.20 -8.32 -7.41
CA SER A 81 6.78 -8.98 -6.23
C SER A 81 6.34 -10.43 -6.10
N GLU A 82 5.16 -10.76 -6.61
CA GLU A 82 4.67 -12.12 -6.67
C GLU A 82 5.29 -12.84 -7.86
N ASN A 83 6.40 -13.50 -7.53
CA ASN A 83 6.74 -14.83 -7.99
C ASN A 83 5.58 -15.86 -7.85
N TRP A 84 4.30 -15.46 -7.80
CA TRP A 84 3.13 -16.34 -7.69
C TRP A 84 2.93 -17.17 -8.96
N PHE A 85 3.28 -16.62 -10.13
CA PHE A 85 3.42 -17.41 -11.36
C PHE A 85 4.57 -18.42 -11.32
N SER A 86 5.48 -18.35 -10.35
CA SER A 86 6.50 -19.38 -10.17
C SER A 86 6.00 -20.58 -9.35
N GLU A 87 4.99 -20.38 -8.49
CA GLU A 87 4.34 -21.46 -7.73
C GLU A 87 3.24 -22.17 -8.54
N LEU A 88 2.55 -21.45 -9.43
CA LEU A 88 1.67 -22.08 -10.40
C LEU A 88 2.49 -22.61 -11.57
N LYS A 89 2.70 -23.93 -11.62
CA LYS A 89 3.28 -24.55 -12.82
C LYS A 89 2.41 -24.16 -14.03
N LYS A 90 3.05 -23.88 -15.17
CA LYS A 90 2.36 -23.54 -16.43
C LYS A 90 1.20 -24.49 -16.75
N GLU A 91 1.34 -25.75 -16.38
CA GLU A 91 0.35 -26.81 -16.56
C GLU A 91 -0.98 -26.53 -15.83
N ASP A 92 -0.94 -26.00 -14.61
CA ASP A 92 -2.14 -25.69 -13.82
C ASP A 92 -2.87 -24.44 -14.36
N LEU A 93 -2.10 -23.48 -14.86
CA LEU A 93 -2.62 -22.27 -15.51
C LEU A 93 -3.29 -22.60 -16.86
N GLU A 94 -2.72 -23.51 -17.64
CA GLU A 94 -3.32 -23.93 -18.92
C GLU A 94 -4.66 -24.65 -18.74
N GLN A 95 -4.83 -25.42 -17.67
CA GLN A 95 -6.11 -26.09 -17.36
C GLN A 95 -7.21 -25.11 -16.97
N LEU A 96 -6.88 -24.06 -16.21
CA LEU A 96 -7.84 -23.02 -15.82
C LEU A 96 -8.27 -22.13 -16.98
N LEU A 97 -7.36 -21.85 -17.91
CA LEU A 97 -7.63 -21.00 -19.08
C LEU A 97 -8.37 -21.72 -20.20
N ASN A 98 -8.38 -23.05 -20.18
CA ASN A 98 -9.09 -23.86 -21.16
C ASN A 98 -9.97 -24.94 -20.48
N PRO A 99 -11.02 -24.51 -19.74
CA PRO A 99 -11.94 -25.46 -19.12
C PRO A 99 -12.71 -26.23 -20.20
N ARG A 100 -12.81 -27.55 -20.06
CA ARG A 100 -13.62 -28.40 -20.94
C ARG A 100 -15.10 -28.11 -20.82
#